data_AF-A0A3D1SMR2-F1
#
_entry.id   AF-A0A3D1SMR2-F1
#
_cell.length_a   1.000
_cell.length_b   1.000
_cell.length_c   1.000
_cell.angle_alpha   90.00
_cell.angle_beta   90.00
_cell.angle_gamma   90.00
#
_symmetry.space_group_name_H-M   'P 1'
#
loop_
_entity.id
_entity.type
_entity.pdbx_description
1 polymer ?
#
loop_
_entity_poly.entity_id
_entity_poly.type
_entity_poly.pdbx_seq_one_letter_code
_entity_poly.pdbx_strand_id
1 'polypeptide(L)' 'DIPIVESQRPELLPLDLQAELHLRSDRTAIAYRKWLKELGLTFGTA' A
#
# COMPACT_ATOMS: atom_id res chain seq x y z
N ASP A 1 -7.33 -8.63 12.21
CA ASP A 1 -6.22 -8.29 11.30
C ASP A 1 -5.93 -9.39 10.29
N ILE A 2 -5.55 -10.59 10.73
CA ILE A 2 -5.20 -11.73 9.83
C ILE A 2 -6.25 -11.99 8.73
N PRO A 3 -7.56 -12.16 9.04
CA PRO A 3 -8.55 -12.50 8.00
C PRO A 3 -8.70 -11.40 6.95
N ILE A 4 -8.53 -10.13 7.34
CA ILE A 4 -8.60 -9.00 6.43
C ILE A 4 -7.36 -8.97 5.53
N VAL A 5 -6.17 -9.09 6.11
CA VAL A 5 -4.90 -9.06 5.36
C VAL A 5 -4.84 -10.21 4.35
N GLU A 6 -5.20 -11.43 4.74
CA GLU A 6 -5.16 -12.60 3.85
C GLU A 6 -6.18 -12.52 2.71
N SER A 7 -7.26 -11.77 2.90
CA SER A 7 -8.30 -11.55 1.88
C SER A 7 -7.98 -10.41 0.90
N GLN A 8 -6.96 -9.56 1.18
CA GLN A 8 -6.62 -8.42 0.32
C GLN A 8 -6.21 -8.86 -1.08
N ARG A 9 -6.71 -8.16 -2.10
CA ARG A 9 -6.31 -8.36 -3.50
C ARG A 9 -6.07 -7.00 -4.16
N PRO A 10 -4.98 -6.81 -4.92
CA PRO A 10 -3.88 -7.77 -5.16
C PRO A 10 -3.10 -8.16 -3.90
N GLU A 11 -2.39 -9.28 -3.94
CA GLU A 11 -1.58 -9.76 -2.80
C GLU A 11 -0.36 -8.88 -2.53
N LEU A 12 0.17 -8.23 -3.57
CA LEU A 12 1.29 -7.28 -3.48
C LEU A 12 0.77 -5.88 -3.16
N LEU A 13 1.52 -5.14 -2.33
CA LEU A 13 1.14 -3.77 -1.96
C LEU A 13 1.32 -2.82 -3.15
N PRO A 14 0.25 -2.20 -3.68
CA PRO A 14 0.39 -1.23 -4.76
C PRO A 14 1.05 0.05 -4.23
N LEU A 15 2.12 0.49 -4.89
CA LEU A 15 2.78 1.78 -4.61
C LEU A 15 2.22 2.92 -5.47
N ASP A 16 1.43 2.60 -6.51
CA ASP A 16 0.61 3.58 -7.19
C ASP A 16 -0.63 3.93 -6.35
N LEU A 17 -0.66 5.16 -5.83
CA LEU A 17 -1.77 5.68 -5.02
C LEU A 17 -3.07 5.87 -5.82
N GLN A 18 -3.05 5.72 -7.15
CA GLN A 18 -4.27 5.72 -7.96
C GLN A 18 -4.89 4.32 -8.10
N ALA A 19 -4.19 3.27 -7.67
CA ALA A 19 -4.72 1.91 -7.67
C ALA A 19 -5.79 1.66 -6.59
N GLU A 20 -5.84 2.51 -5.57
CA GLU A 20 -6.77 2.39 -4.43
C GLU A 20 -7.49 3.73 -4.17
N LEU A 21 -8.71 3.65 -3.63
CA LEU A 21 -9.41 4.81 -3.10
C LEU A 21 -8.81 5.19 -1.74
N HIS A 22 -8.57 6.48 -1.53
CA HIS A 22 -8.05 6.99 -0.26
C HIS A 22 -8.95 8.07 0.36
N LEU A 23 -9.14 7.96 1.68
CA LEU A 23 -9.82 8.96 2.51
C LEU A 23 -8.80 9.79 3.30
N ARG A 24 -9.27 10.86 3.94
CA ARG A 24 -8.41 11.75 4.75
C ARG A 24 -7.71 11.02 5.91
N SER A 25 -8.33 9.96 6.45
CA SER A 25 -7.78 9.10 7.51
C SER A 25 -6.54 8.34 7.07
N ASP A 26 -6.34 8.13 5.77
CA ASP A 26 -5.35 7.18 5.25
C ASP A 26 -3.97 7.82 5.08
N ARG A 27 -3.79 9.06 5.57
CA ARG A 27 -2.58 9.86 5.40
C ARG A 27 -1.31 9.12 5.82
N THR A 28 -1.37 8.33 6.89
CA THR A 28 -0.23 7.54 7.37
C THR A 28 0.14 6.43 6.39
N ALA A 29 -0.85 5.71 5.85
CA ALA A 29 -0.62 4.65 4.86
C ALA A 29 -0.09 5.23 3.54
N ILE A 30 -0.58 6.40 3.13
CA ILE A 30 -0.06 7.14 1.96
C ILE A 30 1.41 7.53 2.16
N ALA A 31 1.75 8.08 3.32
CA ALA A 31 3.12 8.47 3.64
C ALA A 31 4.06 7.24 3.63
N TYR A 32 3.61 6.11 4.19
CA TYR A 32 4.35 4.86 4.17
C TYR A 32 4.64 4.37 2.75
N ARG A 33 3.63 4.34 1.87
CA ARG A 33 3.82 3.93 0.46
C ARG A 33 4.78 4.84 -0.30
N LYS A 34 4.70 6.16 -0.09
CA LYS A 34 5.66 7.12 -0.68
C LYS A 34 7.08 6.85 -0.22
N TRP A 35 7.27 6.61 1.08
CA TRP A 35 8.57 6.29 1.64
C TRP A 35 9.15 4.99 1.08
N LEU A 36 8.34 3.92 0.95
CA LEU A 36 8.78 2.67 0.31
C LEU A 36 9.22 2.89 -1.14
N LYS A 37 8.48 3.73 -1.87
CA LYS A 37 8.82 4.10 -3.25
C LYS A 37 10.13 4.89 -3.33
N GLU A 38 10.37 5.83 -2.41
CA GLU A 38 11.62 6.60 -2.30
C GLU A 38 12.82 5.71 -1.97
N LEU A 39 12.63 4.68 -1.14
CA LEU A 39 13.65 3.66 -0.87
C LEU A 39 13.94 2.76 -2.08
N GLY A 40 13.12 2.80 -3.13
CA GLY A 40 13.23 1.90 -4.27
C GLY A 40 12.93 0.44 -3.90
N LEU A 41 12.11 0.20 -2.88
CA LEU A 41 11.73 -1.16 -2.49
C LEU A 41 10.87 -1.78 -3.60
N THR A 42 11.26 -2.97 -4.05
CA THR A 42 10.56 -3.72 -5.11
C THR A 42 10.00 -5.06 -4.64
N PHE A 43 10.49 -5.59 -3.53
CA PHE A 43 10.03 -6.88 -2.99
C PHE A 43 8.71 -6.70 -2.24
N GLY A 44 7.70 -7.51 -2.56
CA GLY A 44 6.39 -7.49 -1.90
C GLY A 44 5.48 -6.31 -2.32
N THR A 45 5.87 -5.55 -3.34
CA THR A 45 5.17 -4.37 -3.83
C THR A 45 4.88 -4.47 -5.32
N ALA A 46 3.83 -3.80 -5.79
CA ALA A 46 3.45 -3.70 -7.20
C ALA A 46 3.40 -2.24 -7.68
#